data_AF-A0A840GZE5-F1
#
_entry.id   AF-A0A840GZE5-F1
#
_cell.length_a   1.000
_cell.length_b   1.000
_cell.length_c   1.000
_cell.angle_alpha   90.00
_cell.angle_beta   90.00
_cell.angle_gamma   90.00
#
_symmetry.space_group_name_H-M   'P 1'
#
loop_
_entity.id
_entity.type
_entity.pdbx_description
1 polymer ?
#
loop_
_entity_poly.entity_id
_entity_poly.type
_entity_poly.pdbx_seq_one_letter_code
_entity_poly.pdbx_strand_id
1 'polypeptide(L)'
;MKSLGHDDHPNVANLIGYSYRKLGDYEQSQVWYERALKADPNHVLTWQYYGLWQLERGNREQALYHLSRIASICGTGCEEYRSLAAALDRPTGTALVY
;
A
#
# COMPACT_ATOMS: atom_id res chain seq x y z
N MET A 1 -11.48 -0.62 -23.96
CA MET A 1 -11.76 0.71 -23.39
C MET A 1 -10.98 0.85 -22.09
N LYS A 2 -9.74 1.38 -22.15
CA LYS A 2 -8.98 1.76 -20.95
C LYS A 2 -9.39 3.18 -20.62
N SER A 3 -10.34 3.34 -19.71
CA SER A 3 -10.76 4.64 -19.21
C SER A 3 -9.62 5.19 -18.35
N LEU A 4 -8.72 5.98 -18.95
CA LEU A 4 -8.03 7.04 -18.22
C LEU A 4 -9.12 8.00 -17.75
N GLY A 5 -9.48 7.91 -16.47
CA GLY A 5 -10.53 8.73 -15.87
C GLY A 5 -10.13 9.05 -14.44
N HIS A 6 -9.61 10.26 -14.28
CA HIS A 6 -9.39 10.99 -13.04
C HIS A 6 -8.09 10.70 -12.27
N ASP A 7 -7.03 11.44 -12.62
CA ASP A 7 -6.40 12.38 -11.68
C ASP A 7 -7.49 12.91 -10.70
N ASP A 8 -7.37 13.05 -9.38
CA ASP A 8 -6.19 13.31 -8.57
C ASP A 8 -6.71 13.45 -7.12
N HIS A 9 -6.74 12.37 -6.32
CA HIS A 9 -6.91 12.53 -4.86
C HIS A 9 -6.30 11.37 -4.06
N PRO A 10 -6.70 10.10 -4.29
CA PRO A 10 -6.12 8.99 -3.55
C PRO A 10 -4.72 8.62 -4.04
N ASN A 11 -4.44 8.72 -5.36
CA ASN A 11 -3.10 8.53 -5.93
C ASN A 11 -2.09 9.55 -5.37
N VAL A 12 -2.48 10.82 -5.30
CA VAL A 12 -1.63 11.90 -4.78
C VAL A 12 -1.39 11.72 -3.28
N ALA A 13 -2.45 11.48 -2.52
CA ALA A 13 -2.32 11.21 -1.08
C ALA A 13 -1.46 9.96 -0.82
N ASN A 14 -1.55 8.93 -1.67
CA ASN A 14 -0.68 7.76 -1.63
C ASN A 14 0.79 8.11 -1.90
N LEU A 15 1.08 8.90 -2.92
CA LEU A 15 2.43 9.37 -3.25
C LEU A 15 3.02 10.22 -2.14
N ILE A 16 2.21 11.09 -1.52
CA ILE A 16 2.61 11.89 -0.36
C ILE A 16 2.92 10.97 0.81
N GLY A 17 2.04 10.00 1.09
CA GLY A 17 2.25 9.00 2.14
C GLY A 17 3.55 8.21 1.93
N TYR A 18 3.81 7.77 0.70
CA TYR A 18 5.05 7.10 0.32
C TYR A 18 6.29 8.00 0.50
N SER A 19 6.17 9.29 0.17
CA SER A 19 7.27 10.25 0.34
C SER A 19 7.60 10.44 1.82
N TYR A 20 6.60 10.65 2.68
CA TYR A 20 6.81 10.72 4.13
C TYR A 20 7.39 9.43 4.71
N ARG A 21 6.95 8.27 4.22
CA ARG A 21 7.55 6.97 4.58
C ARG A 21 9.04 6.91 4.27
N LYS A 22 9.47 7.44 3.11
CA LYS A 22 10.89 7.51 2.73
C LYS A 22 11.67 8.53 3.54
N LEU A 23 11.01 9.57 4.04
CA LEU A 23 11.58 10.55 4.96
C LEU A 23 11.70 10.03 6.41
N GLY A 24 11.10 8.87 6.72
CA GLY A 24 11.04 8.32 8.07
C GLY A 24 9.88 8.85 8.92
N ASP A 25 9.07 9.77 8.37
CA ASP A 25 7.87 10.32 9.00
C ASP A 25 6.68 9.37 8.81
N TYR A 26 6.71 8.27 9.54
CA TYR A 26 5.68 7.22 9.44
C TYR A 26 4.30 7.68 9.92
N GLU A 27 4.23 8.61 10.88
CA GLU A 27 2.96 9.15 11.37
C GLU A 27 2.21 9.92 10.29
N GLN A 28 2.91 10.81 9.58
CA GLN A 28 2.32 11.55 8.47
C GLN A 28 1.97 10.61 7.32
N SER A 29 2.83 9.63 7.03
CA SER A 29 2.55 8.61 6.02
C SER A 29 1.21 7.92 6.24
N GLN A 30 0.92 7.53 7.49
CA GLN A 30 -0.34 6.89 7.85
C GLN A 30 -1.54 7.82 7.60
N VAL A 31 -1.47 9.07 8.07
CA VAL A 31 -2.55 10.06 7.90
C VAL A 31 -2.91 10.25 6.42
N TRP A 32 -1.90 10.29 5.54
CA TRP A 32 -2.10 10.41 4.11
C TRP A 32 -2.70 9.16 3.47
N TYR A 33 -2.29 7.96 3.87
CA TYR A 33 -2.94 6.72 3.42
C TYR A 33 -4.39 6.63 3.89
N GLU A 34 -4.69 6.99 5.13
CA GLU A 34 -6.06 7.01 5.65
C GLU A 34 -6.93 8.03 4.89
N ARG A 35 -6.38 9.20 4.55
CA ARG A 35 -7.06 10.17 3.69
C ARG A 35 -7.31 9.63 2.29
N ALA A 36 -6.36 8.92 1.70
CA ALA A 36 -6.52 8.29 0.40
C ALA A 36 -7.65 7.24 0.43
N LEU A 37 -7.68 6.38 1.46
CA LEU A 37 -8.75 5.39 1.65
C LEU A 37 -10.10 6.01 2.00
N LYS A 38 -10.11 7.18 2.64
CA LYS A 38 -11.35 7.92 2.91
C LYS A 38 -11.92 8.54 1.64
N ALA A 39 -11.06 8.95 0.71
CA ALA A 39 -11.47 9.43 -0.61
C ALA A 39 -11.92 8.28 -1.51
N ASP A 40 -11.17 7.18 -1.52
CA ASP A 40 -11.53 5.95 -2.24
C ASP A 40 -11.18 4.69 -1.42
N PRO A 41 -12.18 4.08 -0.76
CA PRO A 41 -11.95 2.89 0.06
C PRO A 41 -11.61 1.64 -0.76
N ASN A 42 -11.83 1.68 -2.09
CA ASN A 42 -11.50 0.60 -3.02
C ASN A 42 -10.18 0.88 -3.77
N HIS A 43 -9.39 1.84 -3.30
CA HIS A 43 -8.14 2.18 -3.95
C HIS A 43 -7.03 1.15 -3.66
N VAL A 44 -6.84 0.22 -4.61
CA VAL A 44 -5.95 -0.93 -4.48
C VAL A 44 -4.49 -0.52 -4.18
N LEU A 45 -3.99 0.52 -4.85
CA LEU A 45 -2.64 1.05 -4.66
C LEU A 45 -2.40 1.48 -3.21
N THR A 46 -3.30 2.23 -2.58
CA THR A 46 -3.12 2.62 -1.18
C THR A 46 -3.13 1.40 -0.25
N TRP A 47 -4.01 0.42 -0.47
CA TRP A 47 -3.98 -0.81 0.33
C TRP A 47 -2.64 -1.55 0.22
N GLN A 48 -2.04 -1.58 -0.97
CA GLN A 48 -0.72 -2.16 -1.20
C GLN A 48 0.37 -1.41 -0.43
N TYR A 49 0.49 -0.09 -0.63
CA TYR A 49 1.52 0.72 0.03
C TYR A 49 1.37 0.72 1.55
N TYR A 50 0.13 0.73 2.04
CA TYR A 50 -0.16 0.69 3.45
C TYR A 50 0.19 -0.68 4.05
N GLY A 51 -0.09 -1.78 3.33
CA GLY A 51 0.37 -3.12 3.71
C GLY A 51 1.90 -3.25 3.72
N LEU A 52 2.59 -2.69 2.72
CA LEU A 52 4.06 -2.67 2.66
C LEU A 52 4.67 -1.90 3.84
N TRP A 53 4.05 -0.77 4.21
CA TRP A 53 4.46 -0.02 5.39
C TRP A 53 4.26 -0.80 6.69
N GLN A 54 3.14 -1.54 6.83
CA GLN A 54 2.93 -2.41 7.98
C GLN A 54 4.01 -3.50 8.06
N LEU A 55 4.45 -4.07 6.93
CA LEU A 55 5.57 -5.00 6.90
C LEU A 55 6.89 -4.37 7.35
N GLU A 56 7.18 -3.16 6.91
CA GLU A 56 8.37 -2.41 7.35
C GLU A 56 8.37 -2.16 8.86
N ARG A 57 7.19 -2.06 9.48
CA ARG A 57 7.03 -1.97 10.94
C ARG A 57 7.07 -3.30 11.67
N GLY A 58 7.17 -4.43 10.97
CA GLY A 58 7.07 -5.78 11.54
C GLY A 58 5.64 -6.26 11.78
N ASN A 59 4.63 -5.47 11.40
CA ASN A 59 3.21 -5.79 11.58
C ASN A 59 2.69 -6.67 10.43
N ARG A 60 3.21 -7.90 10.37
CA ARG A 60 2.85 -8.87 9.32
C ARG A 60 1.36 -9.17 9.27
N GLU A 61 0.70 -9.27 10.42
CA GLU A 61 -0.74 -9.56 10.51
C GLU A 61 -1.59 -8.46 9.85
N GLN A 62 -1.23 -7.19 10.08
CA GLN A 62 -1.90 -6.06 9.44
C GLN A 62 -1.69 -6.09 7.92
N ALA A 63 -0.49 -6.40 7.45
CA ALA A 63 -0.22 -6.53 6.03
C ALA A 63 -1.05 -7.65 5.38
N LEU A 64 -1.25 -8.79 6.07
CA LEU A 64 -2.14 -9.87 5.60
C LEU A 64 -3.60 -9.40 5.50
N TYR A 65 -4.07 -8.59 6.45
CA TYR A 65 -5.40 -7.98 6.37
C TYR A 65 -5.51 -7.06 5.15
N HIS A 66 -4.49 -6.27 4.84
CA HIS A 66 -4.51 -5.39 3.67
C HIS A 66 -4.47 -6.20 2.36
N LEU A 67 -3.72 -7.29 2.34
CA LEU A 67 -3.66 -8.22 1.22
C LEU A 67 -5.02 -8.85 0.92
N SER A 68 -5.77 -9.28 1.95
CA SER A 68 -7.11 -9.85 1.77
C SER A 68 -8.13 -8.81 1.28
N ARG A 69 -7.98 -7.54 1.69
CA ARG A 69 -8.76 -6.42 1.16
C ARG A 69 -8.49 -6.21 -0.34
N ILE A 70 -7.23 -6.20 -0.75
CA ILE A 70 -6.85 -6.12 -2.17
C ILE A 70 -7.47 -7.29 -2.96
N ALA A 71 -7.37 -8.51 -2.43
CA ALA A 71 -7.97 -9.69 -3.06
C ALA A 71 -9.49 -9.56 -3.21
N SER A 72 -10.16 -8.90 -2.27
CA SER A 72 -11.61 -8.68 -2.35
C SER A 72 -11.99 -7.61 -3.37
N ILE A 73 -11.12 -6.64 -3.64
CA ILE A 73 -11.39 -5.54 -4.58
C ILE A 73 -11.12 -5.97 -6.03
N CYS A 74 -9.96 -6.56 -6.28
CA CYS A 74 -9.50 -6.84 -7.64
C CYS A 74 -9.11 -8.30 -7.89
N GLY A 75 -9.09 -9.14 -6.84
CA GLY A 75 -8.69 -10.55 -6.92
C GLY A 75 -7.21 -10.79 -6.67
N THR A 76 -6.82 -12.06 -6.68
CA THR A 76 -5.43 -12.52 -6.50
C THR A 76 -4.56 -12.33 -7.75
N GLY A 77 -5.16 -11.92 -8.87
CA GLY A 77 -4.47 -11.75 -10.16
C GLY A 77 -3.81 -10.38 -10.35
N CYS A 78 -4.09 -9.41 -9.49
CA CYS A 78 -3.58 -8.05 -9.63
C CYS A 78 -2.10 -7.94 -9.30
N GLU A 79 -1.45 -6.94 -9.91
CA GLU A 79 -0.04 -6.65 -9.66
C GLU A 79 0.19 -6.24 -8.20
N GLU A 80 -0.71 -5.45 -7.65
CA GLU A 80 -0.68 -4.94 -6.29
C GLU A 80 -0.80 -6.06 -5.26
N TYR A 81 -1.70 -7.03 -5.50
CA TYR A 81 -1.82 -8.23 -4.68
C TYR A 81 -0.52 -9.02 -4.71
N ARG A 82 0.01 -9.33 -5.90
CA ARG A 82 1.23 -10.13 -6.06
C ARG A 82 2.43 -9.44 -5.41
N SER A 83 2.52 -8.12 -5.54
CA SER A 83 3.59 -7.32 -4.95
C SER A 83 3.56 -7.36 -3.41
N LEU A 84 2.40 -7.13 -2.80
CA LEU A 84 2.26 -7.22 -1.34
C LEU A 84 2.42 -8.66 -0.84
N ALA A 85 1.87 -9.65 -1.56
CA ALA A 85 2.03 -11.07 -1.25
C ALA A 85 3.50 -11.50 -1.31
N ALA A 86 4.25 -11.04 -2.31
CA ALA A 86 5.69 -11.30 -2.41
C ALA A 86 6.49 -10.63 -1.29
N ALA A 87 6.10 -9.41 -0.89
CA ALA A 87 6.72 -8.72 0.25
C ALA A 87 6.42 -9.43 1.58
N LEU A 88 5.22 -9.97 1.74
CA LEU A 88 4.85 -10.87 2.82
C LEU A 88 5.66 -12.16 2.75
N ASP A 89 5.76 -12.81 1.60
CA ASP A 89 6.49 -14.08 1.49
C ASP A 89 7.99 -13.92 1.80
N ARG A 90 8.57 -12.76 1.49
CA ARG A 90 9.93 -12.42 1.89
C ARG A 90 10.02 -12.26 3.42
N PRO A 91 10.81 -13.08 4.12
CA PRO A 91 11.15 -12.79 5.50
C PRO A 91 11.91 -11.46 5.54
N THR A 92 11.55 -10.59 6.48
CA THR A 92 12.17 -9.28 6.76
C THR A 92 13.65 -9.46 7.14
N GLY A 93 14.51 -9.76 6.17
CA GLY A 93 15.90 -10.14 6.38
C GLY A 93 16.84 -9.83 5.22
N THR A 94 16.36 -9.25 4.12
CA THR A 94 17.24 -8.69 3.08
C THR A 94 16.96 -7.21 2.96
N ALA A 95 17.56 -6.45 3.87
CA ALA A 95 18.00 -5.10 3.57
C ALA A 95 18.68 -5.15 2.20
N LEU A 96 18.13 -4.46 1.22
CA LEU A 96 18.90 -4.09 0.04
C LEU A 96 19.93 -3.10 0.53
N VAL A 97 21.07 -3.66 0.94
CA VAL A 97 22.35 -2.96 1.05
C VAL A 97 22.64 -2.44 -0.35
N TYR A 98 22.72 -1.13 -0.48
CA TYR A 98 23.32 -0.45 -1.63
C TYR A 98 24.36 0.52 -1.11
#